data_AF-A0A7J4RP26-F1
#
_entry.id   AF-A0A7J4RP26-F1
#
_cell.length_a   1.000
_cell.length_b   1.000
_cell.length_c   1.000
_cell.angle_alpha   90.00
_cell.angle_beta   90.00
_cell.angle_gamma   90.00
#
_symmetry.space_group_name_H-M   'P 1'
#
loop_
_entity.id
_entity.type
_entity.pdbx_description
1 polymer ?
#
loop_
_entity_poly.entity_id
_entity_poly.type
_entity_poly.pdbx_seq_one_letter_code
_entity_poly.pdbx_strand_id
1 'polypeptide(L)'
;GAARHILGPHVWQAGSNKGARYARLDITHYSRLTRKEIEAIEDLANNIIDSNLKIKKEVLDRSDADSKYGFDIYQGGPPKHSRIRVISIGDFDVQACGGTHHEQVSSIGELRILKSSQVQDGVERLQIVA
;
A
#
# COMPACT_ATOMS: atom_id res chain seq x y z
N GLY A 1 -3.54 0.74 -1.56
CA GLY A 1 -4.26 1.54 -2.57
C GLY A 1 -4.51 0.75 -3.84
N ALA A 2 -3.66 0.88 -4.86
CA ALA A 2 -3.95 0.45 -6.24
C ALA A 2 -4.42 -1.01 -6.38
N ALA A 3 -3.69 -1.97 -5.81
CA ALA A 3 -4.07 -3.39 -5.87
C ALA A 3 -5.49 -3.65 -5.30
N ARG A 4 -5.86 -3.00 -4.20
CA ARG A 4 -7.20 -3.13 -3.58
C ARG A 4 -8.29 -2.46 -4.41
N HIS A 5 -7.98 -1.36 -5.09
CA HIS A 5 -8.90 -0.70 -6.03
C HIS A 5 -9.18 -1.56 -7.27
N ILE A 6 -8.14 -2.16 -7.86
CA ILE A 6 -8.26 -2.94 -9.09
C ILE A 6 -8.86 -4.33 -8.82
N LEU A 7 -8.37 -5.03 -7.79
CA LEU A 7 -8.73 -6.42 -7.55
C LEU A 7 -9.92 -6.56 -6.60
N GLY A 8 -10.12 -5.62 -5.67
CA GLY A 8 -11.23 -5.61 -4.73
C GLY A 8 -10.82 -5.60 -3.24
N PRO A 9 -11.81 -5.43 -2.34
CA PRO A 9 -11.59 -5.25 -0.90
C PRO A 9 -11.13 -6.51 -0.14
N HIS A 10 -11.04 -7.66 -0.79
CA HIS A 10 -10.42 -8.85 -0.19
C HIS A 10 -8.88 -8.78 -0.19
N VAL A 11 -8.31 -7.85 -0.95
CA VAL A 11 -6.86 -7.60 -0.95
C VAL A 11 -6.43 -6.98 0.37
N TRP A 12 -5.58 -7.71 1.08
CA TRP A 12 -4.96 -7.33 2.32
C TRP A 12 -3.45 -7.55 2.23
N GLN A 13 -2.66 -6.73 2.90
CA GLN A 13 -1.21 -6.97 2.95
C GLN A 13 -0.90 -8.22 3.80
N ALA A 14 -0.30 -9.23 3.18
CA ALA A 14 0.25 -10.41 3.86
C ALA A 14 1.71 -10.21 4.29
N GLY A 15 2.42 -9.24 3.68
CA GLY A 15 3.79 -8.90 4.04
C GLY A 15 4.39 -7.81 3.17
N SER A 16 5.49 -7.19 3.62
CA SER A 16 6.28 -6.30 2.80
C SER A 16 7.76 -6.33 3.18
N ASN A 17 8.63 -6.01 2.23
CA ASN A 17 10.06 -5.80 2.49
C ASN A 17 10.61 -4.77 1.49
N LYS A 18 11.53 -3.92 1.95
CA LYS A 18 12.16 -2.89 1.13
C LYS A 18 13.66 -3.12 1.14
N GLY A 19 14.26 -3.31 -0.03
CA GLY A 19 15.69 -3.40 -0.23
C GLY A 19 16.21 -2.24 -1.07
N ALA A 20 17.53 -2.06 -1.13
CA ALA A 20 18.15 -0.97 -1.87
C ALA A 20 17.95 -1.04 -3.39
N ARG A 21 17.64 -2.23 -3.94
CA ARG A 21 17.45 -2.45 -5.39
C ARG A 21 16.02 -2.69 -5.81
N TYR A 22 15.20 -3.21 -4.91
CA TYR A 22 13.79 -3.52 -5.16
C TYR A 22 13.06 -3.67 -3.83
N ALA A 23 11.75 -3.52 -3.87
CA ALA A 23 10.84 -3.87 -2.78
C ALA A 23 9.91 -5.02 -3.18
N ARG A 24 9.27 -5.62 -2.19
CA ARG A 24 8.20 -6.59 -2.40
C ARG A 24 6.99 -6.24 -1.55
N LEU A 25 5.82 -6.48 -2.11
CA LEU A 25 4.53 -6.42 -1.46
C LEU A 25 3.81 -7.75 -1.67
N ASP A 26 3.48 -8.43 -0.58
CA ASP A 26 2.72 -9.67 -0.59
C ASP A 26 1.28 -9.33 -0.25
N ILE A 27 0.33 -9.69 -1.13
CA ILE A 27 -1.10 -9.41 -0.99
C ILE A 27 -1.91 -10.69 -0.93
N THR A 28 -3.01 -10.68 -0.19
CA THR A 28 -4.02 -11.73 -0.27
C THR A 28 -4.75 -11.64 -1.61
N HIS A 29 -4.79 -12.75 -2.34
CA HIS A 29 -5.54 -12.85 -3.59
C HIS A 29 -5.78 -14.32 -3.91
N TYR A 30 -6.97 -14.66 -4.41
CA TYR A 30 -7.42 -16.05 -4.57
C TYR A 30 -6.94 -16.72 -5.86
N SER A 31 -6.32 -15.97 -6.78
CA SER A 31 -5.83 -16.46 -8.07
C SER A 31 -4.50 -15.82 -8.45
N ARG A 32 -3.85 -16.35 -9.51
CA ARG A 32 -2.67 -15.72 -10.10
C ARG A 32 -3.07 -14.40 -10.77
N LEU A 33 -2.27 -13.36 -10.59
CA LEU A 33 -2.51 -12.08 -11.27
C LEU A 33 -2.28 -12.21 -12.77
N THR A 34 -3.25 -11.77 -13.56
CA THR A 34 -3.12 -11.65 -15.01
C THR A 34 -2.25 -10.45 -15.37
N ARG A 35 -1.68 -10.47 -16.59
CA ARG A 35 -0.91 -9.35 -17.10
C ARG A 35 -1.70 -8.03 -17.11
N LYS A 36 -2.99 -8.08 -17.48
CA LYS A 36 -3.87 -6.90 -17.51
C LYS A 36 -4.11 -6.31 -16.12
N GLU A 37 -4.25 -7.14 -15.10
CA GLU A 37 -4.40 -6.68 -13.72
C GLU A 37 -3.10 -6.03 -13.23
N ILE A 38 -1.95 -6.61 -13.55
CA ILE A 38 -0.65 -6.04 -13.18
C ILE A 38 -0.47 -4.65 -13.84
N GLU A 39 -0.75 -4.56 -15.15
CA GLU A 39 -0.71 -3.29 -15.90
C GLU A 39 -1.68 -2.27 -15.29
N ALA A 40 -2.93 -2.65 -14.99
CA ALA A 40 -3.89 -1.74 -14.36
C ALA A 40 -3.49 -1.27 -12.96
N ILE A 41 -2.82 -2.13 -12.16
CA ILE A 41 -2.31 -1.75 -10.84
C ILE A 41 -1.15 -0.77 -10.98
N GLU A 42 -0.23 -1.02 -11.92
CA GLU A 42 0.90 -0.13 -12.20
C GLU A 42 0.42 1.23 -12.73
N ASP A 43 -0.49 1.24 -13.70
CA ASP A 43 -1.07 2.46 -14.28
C ASP A 43 -1.78 3.30 -13.21
N LEU A 44 -2.62 2.67 -12.37
CA LEU A 44 -3.29 3.39 -11.30
C LEU A 44 -2.29 3.92 -10.25
N ALA A 45 -1.25 3.15 -9.91
CA ALA A 45 -0.23 3.62 -8.99
C ALA A 45 0.53 4.84 -9.53
N ASN A 46 0.92 4.81 -10.81
CA ASN A 46 1.61 5.92 -11.46
C ASN A 46 0.70 7.15 -11.63
N ASN A 47 -0.58 6.97 -11.97
CA ASN A 47 -1.55 8.07 -11.98
C ASN A 47 -1.64 8.79 -10.62
N ILE A 48 -1.52 8.05 -9.52
CA ILE A 48 -1.47 8.64 -8.17
C ILE A 48 -0.12 9.31 -7.91
N ILE A 49 1.00 8.77 -8.38
CA ILE A 49 2.31 9.41 -8.25
C ILE A 49 2.36 10.74 -9.03
N ASP A 50 1.77 10.76 -10.23
CA ASP A 50 1.65 11.96 -11.08
C ASP A 50 0.64 12.97 -10.54
N SER A 51 -0.33 12.51 -9.74
CA SER A 51 -1.20 13.40 -8.98
C SER A 51 -0.36 14.09 -7.90
N ASN A 52 -0.30 15.42 -7.88
CA ASN A 52 0.55 16.17 -6.95
C ASN A 52 0.01 16.18 -5.50
N LEU A 53 -0.36 15.01 -4.98
CA LEU A 53 -0.93 14.82 -3.65
C LEU A 53 0.15 14.93 -2.57
N LYS A 54 -0.21 15.61 -1.48
CA LYS A 54 0.61 15.65 -0.27
C LYS A 54 0.40 14.38 0.56
N ILE A 55 1.48 13.92 1.17
CA ILE A 55 1.45 12.82 2.14
C ILE A 55 1.28 13.42 3.53
N LYS A 56 0.08 13.28 4.09
CA LYS A 56 -0.22 13.76 5.44
C LYS A 56 0.27 12.76 6.47
N LYS A 57 0.86 13.27 7.55
CA LYS A 57 1.40 12.50 8.68
C LYS A 57 0.76 13.04 9.95
N GLU A 58 0.00 12.22 10.65
CA GLU A 58 -0.67 12.62 11.90
C GLU A 58 -0.45 11.59 13.00
N VAL A 59 -0.45 12.04 14.25
CA VAL A 59 -0.43 11.15 15.43
C VAL A 59 -1.75 11.33 16.14
N LEU A 60 -2.52 10.25 16.20
CA LEU A 60 -3.85 10.21 16.82
C LEU A 60 -3.87 9.22 17.97
N ASP A 61 -4.86 9.35 18.84
CA ASP A 61 -5.28 8.24 19.69
C ASP A 61 -5.91 7.14 18.82
N ARG A 62 -5.66 5.88 19.21
CA ARG A 62 -6.05 4.71 18.44
C ARG A 62 -7.56 4.64 18.25
N SER A 63 -8.34 4.97 19.28
CA SER A 63 -9.80 5.01 19.21
C SER A 63 -10.31 6.00 18.17
N ASP A 64 -9.64 7.14 18.05
CA ASP A 64 -10.02 8.20 17.11
C ASP A 64 -9.67 7.78 15.68
N ALA A 65 -8.50 7.15 15.50
CA ALA A 65 -8.11 6.61 14.21
C ALA A 65 -9.03 5.46 13.75
N ASP A 66 -9.37 4.53 14.65
CA ASP A 66 -10.32 3.44 14.40
C ASP A 66 -11.69 3.98 13.98
N SER A 67 -12.18 4.99 14.71
CA SER A 67 -13.48 5.62 14.43
C SER A 67 -13.49 6.39 13.10
N LYS A 68 -12.37 7.02 12.75
CA LYS A 68 -12.26 7.89 11.58
C LYS A 68 -11.99 7.12 10.28
N TYR A 69 -11.15 6.10 10.35
CA TYR A 69 -10.61 5.42 9.16
C TYR A 69 -10.97 3.94 9.08
N GLY A 70 -11.63 3.39 10.11
CA GLY A 70 -11.91 1.97 10.21
C GLY A 70 -10.65 1.12 10.40
N PHE A 71 -10.82 -0.21 10.32
CA PHE A 71 -9.73 -1.16 10.59
C PHE A 71 -8.82 -1.42 9.38
N ASP A 72 -9.20 -0.92 8.19
CA ASP A 72 -8.39 -1.05 6.98
C ASP A 72 -7.02 -0.39 7.11
N ILE A 73 -6.86 0.58 8.03
CA ILE A 73 -5.56 1.22 8.33
C ILE A 73 -4.50 0.27 8.87
N TYR A 74 -4.86 -0.96 9.24
CA TYR A 74 -3.96 -1.97 9.81
C TYR A 74 -3.44 -3.00 8.80
N GLN A 75 -3.34 -2.63 7.51
CA GLN A 75 -2.68 -3.46 6.48
C GLN A 75 -1.30 -3.97 6.95
N GLY A 76 -0.49 -3.08 7.54
CA GLY A 76 0.84 -3.39 8.05
C GLY A 76 0.88 -4.15 9.39
N GLY A 77 -0.28 -4.54 9.91
CA GLY A 77 -0.46 -5.06 11.27
C GLY A 77 -0.80 -3.95 12.28
N PRO A 78 -1.54 -4.28 13.35
CA PRO A 78 -1.98 -3.29 14.33
C PRO A 78 -0.81 -2.83 15.22
N PRO A 79 -0.57 -1.51 15.36
CA PRO A 79 0.36 -0.99 16.34
C PRO A 79 -0.03 -1.39 17.77
N LYS A 80 0.97 -1.57 18.63
CA LYS A 80 0.77 -1.94 20.05
C LYS A 80 0.56 -0.73 20.97
N HIS A 81 0.58 0.48 20.44
CA HIS A 81 0.55 1.73 21.22
C HIS A 81 -0.84 2.37 21.19
N SER A 82 -1.16 3.15 22.22
CA SER A 82 -2.41 3.92 22.30
C SER A 82 -2.40 5.12 21.35
N ARG A 83 -1.25 5.78 21.17
CA ARG A 83 -1.03 6.82 20.17
C ARG A 83 -0.41 6.18 18.93
N ILE A 84 -1.06 6.32 17.79
CA ILE A 84 -0.61 5.73 16.52
C ILE A 84 -0.33 6.81 15.48
N ARG A 85 0.69 6.57 14.66
CA ARG A 85 1.03 7.43 13.53
C ARG A 85 0.27 6.94 12.29
N VAL A 86 -0.53 7.82 11.71
CA VAL A 86 -1.31 7.58 10.50
C VAL A 86 -0.70 8.35 9.34
N ILE A 87 -0.60 7.68 8.20
CA ILE A 87 -0.12 8.22 6.94
C ILE A 87 -1.27 8.20 5.96
N SER A 88 -1.56 9.34 5.34
CA SER A 88 -2.61 9.47 4.34
C SER A 88 -2.04 10.02 3.04
N ILE A 89 -2.33 9.33 1.94
CA ILE A 89 -2.02 9.76 0.57
C ILE A 89 -3.32 10.31 -0.02
N GLY A 90 -3.53 11.62 0.09
CA GLY A 90 -4.83 12.24 -0.24
C GLY A 90 -5.99 11.45 0.37
N ASP A 91 -7.03 11.22 -0.44
CA ASP A 91 -8.16 10.34 -0.11
C ASP A 91 -8.01 8.91 -0.68
N PHE A 92 -6.81 8.56 -1.17
CA PHE A 92 -6.57 7.31 -1.90
C PHE A 92 -6.20 6.14 -1.00
N ASP A 93 -5.32 6.36 -0.01
CA ASP A 93 -4.89 5.31 0.91
C ASP A 93 -4.52 5.91 2.27
N VAL A 94 -4.93 5.25 3.34
CA VAL A 94 -4.62 5.64 4.71
C VAL A 94 -4.19 4.41 5.52
N GLN A 95 -3.05 4.50 6.20
CA GLN A 95 -2.51 3.39 6.99
C GLN A 95 -1.81 3.87 8.26
N ALA A 96 -1.87 3.05 9.31
CA ALA A 96 -1.03 3.19 10.47
C ALA A 96 0.41 2.74 10.14
N CYS A 97 1.37 3.66 10.10
CA CYS A 97 2.74 3.37 9.69
C CYS A 97 3.78 4.22 10.44
N GLY A 98 4.78 3.55 11.02
CA GLY A 98 5.93 4.16 11.70
C GLY A 98 7.13 4.45 10.79
N GLY A 99 7.04 4.15 9.50
CA GLY A 99 8.16 4.31 8.55
C GLY A 99 8.42 5.76 8.13
N THR A 100 9.52 5.96 7.41
CA THR A 100 9.83 7.22 6.71
C THR A 100 9.02 7.31 5.41
N HIS A 101 8.61 8.52 5.06
CA HIS A 101 7.82 8.81 3.86
C HIS A 101 8.20 10.18 3.30
N HIS A 102 8.10 10.33 1.98
CA HIS A 102 8.20 11.64 1.31
C HIS A 102 7.13 12.62 1.80
N GLU A 103 7.26 13.89 1.45
CA GLU A 103 6.21 14.91 1.70
C GLU A 103 5.14 14.92 0.61
N GLN A 104 5.49 14.50 -0.61
CA GLN A 104 4.62 14.48 -1.78
C GLN A 104 4.83 13.15 -2.53
N VAL A 105 3.76 12.64 -3.14
CA VAL A 105 3.82 11.37 -3.89
C VAL A 105 4.68 11.47 -5.15
N SER A 106 4.70 12.63 -5.80
CA SER A 106 5.51 12.89 -7.00
C SER A 106 7.01 12.77 -6.77
N SER A 107 7.47 12.81 -5.52
CA SER A 107 8.88 12.55 -5.18
C SER A 107 9.32 11.11 -5.39
N ILE A 108 8.37 10.19 -5.62
CA ILE A 108 8.66 8.78 -5.94
C ILE A 108 9.18 8.65 -7.37
N GLY A 109 8.77 9.52 -8.30
CA GLY A 109 9.13 9.42 -9.70
C GLY A 109 8.21 8.47 -10.46
N GLU A 110 8.60 7.21 -10.59
CA GLU A 110 7.83 6.19 -11.32
C GLU A 110 7.89 4.86 -10.58
N LEU A 111 6.80 4.11 -10.60
CA LEU A 111 6.74 2.76 -10.06
C LEU A 111 6.64 1.74 -11.19
N ARG A 112 7.47 0.69 -11.13
CA ARG A 112 7.38 -0.47 -12.03
C ARG A 112 7.24 -1.78 -11.26
N ILE A 113 6.32 -2.62 -11.70
CA ILE A 113 6.11 -4.00 -11.25
C ILE A 113 6.93 -4.92 -12.14
N LEU A 114 8.03 -5.45 -11.59
CA LEU A 114 8.94 -6.30 -12.33
C LEU A 114 8.35 -7.69 -12.62
N LYS A 115 7.59 -8.24 -11.67
CA LYS A 115 6.91 -9.54 -11.79
C LYS A 115 5.92 -9.78 -10.65
N SER A 116 5.00 -10.72 -10.89
CA SER A 116 4.18 -11.35 -9.86
C SER A 116 4.56 -12.84 -9.67
N SER A 117 4.45 -13.34 -8.45
CA SER A 117 4.71 -14.76 -8.12
C SER A 117 3.91 -15.23 -6.93
N GLN A 118 3.48 -16.48 -6.94
CA GLN A 118 2.69 -17.06 -5.86
C GLN A 118 3.65 -17.43 -4.74
N VAL A 119 3.38 -16.96 -3.52
CA VAL A 119 4.17 -17.34 -2.35
C VAL A 119 3.63 -18.63 -1.74
N GLN A 120 2.30 -18.70 -1.66
CA GLN A 120 1.50 -19.84 -1.21
C GLN A 120 0.06 -19.63 -1.69
N ASP A 121 -0.81 -20.60 -1.43
CA ASP A 121 -2.24 -20.43 -1.72
C ASP A 121 -2.81 -19.20 -1.01
N GLY A 122 -3.55 -18.40 -1.78
CA GLY A 122 -4.14 -17.15 -1.30
C GLY A 122 -3.18 -15.96 -1.19
N VAL A 123 -1.89 -16.09 -1.54
CA VAL A 123 -0.91 -15.00 -1.42
C VAL A 123 -0.07 -14.81 -2.69
N GLU A 124 -0.20 -13.63 -3.28
CA GLU A 124 0.55 -13.17 -4.45
C GLU A 124 1.57 -12.11 -4.06
N ARG A 125 2.81 -12.25 -4.54
CA ARG A 125 3.89 -11.27 -4.36
C ARG A 125 4.05 -10.44 -5.61
N LEU A 126 4.05 -9.13 -5.43
CA LEU A 126 4.50 -8.14 -6.40
C LEU A 126 5.94 -7.73 -6.06
N GLN A 127 6.86 -7.88 -7.02
CA GLN A 127 8.20 -7.31 -6.92
C GLN A 127 8.22 -5.98 -7.66
N ILE A 128 8.66 -4.91 -6.98
CA ILE A 128 8.53 -3.53 -7.46
C ILE A 128 9.84 -2.75 -7.35
N VAL A 129 9.99 -1.74 -8.20
CA VAL A 129 11.03 -0.71 -8.12
C VAL A 129 10.40 0.67 -8.25
N ALA A 130 11.01 1.65 -7.59
CA ALA A 130 10.73 3.07 -7.66
C ALA A 130 12.00 3.84 -7.30
#